data_AF-A0A7V8XF44-F1
#
_entry.id   AF-A0A7V8XF44-F1
#
_cell.length_a   1.000
_cell.length_b   1.000
_cell.length_c   1.000
_cell.angle_alpha   90.00
_cell.angle_beta   90.00
_cell.angle_gamma   90.00
#
_symmetry.space_group_name_H-M   'P 1'
#
loop_
_entity.id
_entity.type
_entity.pdbx_description
1 polymer ?
#
loop_
_entity_poly.entity_id
_entity_poly.type
_entity_poly.pdbx_seq_one_letter_code
_entity_poly.pdbx_strand_id
1 'polypeptide(L)'
;MATALATIADGRDLTRAEARGVMTVVMEGEATAAQIGGLLVGLRTKGETVDEITGFAEAMREHVVPVHPTRSPVVDVVGTGGDGAHTFNISTAAALVAAAAGAAVAKHGNRAASSACGSADVLEELGLELELPPERIAQSIDEHGFGFMFARAHHPAMRHAAPVRQELGTRTVFNVLGPLAN
;
A
#
# COMPACT_ATOMS: atom_id res chain seq x y z
N MET A 1 6.10 -21.02 -3.20
CA MET A 1 5.86 -20.36 -4.49
C MET A 1 5.31 -21.29 -5.56
N ALA A 2 6.05 -22.31 -6.04
CA ALA A 2 5.60 -23.15 -7.17
C ALA A 2 4.21 -23.80 -6.97
N THR A 3 3.94 -24.37 -5.79
CA THR A 3 2.63 -24.95 -5.44
C THR A 3 1.49 -23.93 -5.48
N ALA A 4 1.75 -22.68 -5.06
CA ALA A 4 0.77 -21.62 -5.09
C ALA A 4 0.46 -21.19 -6.53
N LEU A 5 1.48 -21.09 -7.38
CA LEU A 5 1.29 -20.80 -8.81
C LEU A 5 0.46 -21.89 -9.50
N ALA A 6 0.72 -23.17 -9.22
CA ALA A 6 -0.09 -24.27 -9.75
C ALA A 6 -1.55 -24.19 -9.26
N THR A 7 -1.74 -23.90 -7.97
CA THR A 7 -3.08 -23.74 -7.38
C THR A 7 -3.87 -22.62 -8.05
N ILE A 8 -3.25 -21.45 -8.25
CA ILE A 8 -3.86 -20.32 -8.93
C ILE A 8 -4.12 -20.63 -10.41
N ALA A 9 -3.19 -21.30 -11.09
CA ALA A 9 -3.34 -21.70 -12.49
C ALA A 9 -4.50 -22.69 -12.71
N ASP A 10 -4.80 -23.53 -11.71
CA ASP A 10 -5.97 -24.42 -11.70
C ASP A 10 -7.29 -23.69 -11.36
N GLY A 11 -7.25 -22.37 -11.16
CA GLY A 11 -8.42 -21.57 -10.76
C GLY A 11 -8.86 -21.80 -9.31
N ARG A 12 -7.99 -22.35 -8.47
CA ARG A 12 -8.25 -22.58 -7.04
C ARG A 12 -7.70 -21.44 -6.19
N ASP A 13 -8.40 -21.14 -5.12
CA ASP A 13 -8.03 -20.07 -4.20
C ASP A 13 -6.97 -20.54 -3.21
N LEU A 14 -6.07 -19.62 -2.84
CA LEU A 14 -5.20 -19.82 -1.69
C LEU A 14 -5.97 -19.52 -0.40
N THR A 15 -5.69 -20.27 0.65
CA THR A 15 -6.08 -19.87 2.00
C THR A 15 -5.32 -18.60 2.42
N ARG A 16 -5.84 -17.86 3.41
CA ARG A 16 -5.16 -16.69 3.98
C ARG A 16 -3.71 -16.98 4.41
N ALA A 17 -3.47 -18.13 5.02
CA ALA A 17 -2.12 -18.53 5.47
C ALA A 17 -1.17 -18.79 4.29
N GLU A 18 -1.65 -19.44 3.24
CA GLU A 18 -0.87 -19.66 2.01
C GLU A 18 -0.59 -18.34 1.29
N ALA A 19 -1.59 -17.47 1.18
CA ALA A 19 -1.45 -16.14 0.60
C ALA A 19 -0.41 -15.32 1.36
N ARG A 20 -0.49 -15.27 2.69
CA ARG A 20 0.52 -14.62 3.55
C ARG A 20 1.91 -15.17 3.26
N GLY A 21 2.10 -16.49 3.30
CA GLY A 21 3.40 -17.10 3.01
C GLY A 21 3.92 -16.80 1.59
N VAL A 22 3.05 -16.75 0.59
CA VAL A 22 3.43 -16.38 -0.79
C VAL A 22 3.90 -14.94 -0.85
N MET A 23 3.20 -14.00 -0.20
CA MET A 23 3.59 -12.60 -0.20
C MET A 23 4.84 -12.34 0.63
N THR A 24 5.05 -13.06 1.74
CA THR A 24 6.31 -13.03 2.50
C THR A 24 7.51 -13.35 1.60
N VAL A 25 7.44 -14.43 0.81
CA VAL A 25 8.48 -14.80 -0.17
C VAL A 25 8.74 -13.68 -1.19
N VAL A 26 7.70 -12.94 -1.60
CA VAL A 26 7.86 -11.76 -2.48
C VAL A 26 8.53 -10.60 -1.75
N MET A 27 8.12 -10.31 -0.51
CA MET A 27 8.64 -9.20 0.30
C MET A 27 10.09 -9.43 0.75
N GLU A 28 10.49 -10.68 0.95
CA GLU A 28 11.88 -11.08 1.27
C GLU A 28 12.79 -11.12 0.04
N GLY A 29 12.23 -10.98 -1.18
CA GLY A 29 12.99 -11.00 -2.43
C GLY A 29 13.41 -12.39 -2.89
N GLU A 30 12.77 -13.44 -2.39
CA GLU A 30 13.04 -14.83 -2.73
C GLU A 30 12.30 -15.30 -3.99
N ALA A 31 11.28 -14.55 -4.44
CA ALA A 31 10.56 -14.81 -5.67
C ALA A 31 11.29 -14.25 -6.90
N THR A 32 11.36 -15.04 -7.98
CA THR A 32 11.88 -14.55 -9.27
C THR A 32 10.88 -13.63 -9.97
N ALA A 33 11.35 -12.78 -10.90
CA ALA A 33 10.48 -11.91 -11.69
C ALA A 33 9.38 -12.70 -12.43
N ALA A 34 9.70 -13.88 -12.97
CA ALA A 34 8.74 -14.75 -13.62
C ALA A 34 7.67 -15.29 -12.65
N GLN A 35 8.07 -15.64 -11.41
CA GLN A 35 7.12 -16.10 -10.39
C GLN A 35 6.20 -14.98 -9.93
N ILE A 36 6.72 -13.76 -9.73
CA ILE A 36 5.91 -12.59 -9.38
C ILE A 36 4.94 -12.28 -10.54
N GLY A 37 5.42 -12.27 -11.78
CA GLY A 37 4.56 -12.03 -12.95
C GLY A 37 3.44 -13.06 -13.07
N GLY A 38 3.76 -14.35 -12.93
CA GLY A 38 2.80 -15.44 -12.95
C GLY A 38 1.77 -15.35 -11.82
N LEU A 39 2.20 -15.01 -10.60
CA LEU A 39 1.33 -14.79 -9.45
C LEU A 39 0.32 -13.67 -9.76
N LEU A 40 0.80 -12.51 -10.22
CA LEU A 40 -0.03 -11.33 -10.43
C LEU A 40 -1.04 -11.51 -11.57
N VAL A 41 -0.62 -12.08 -12.70
CA VAL A 41 -1.52 -12.33 -13.84
C VAL A 41 -2.50 -13.46 -13.52
N GLY A 42 -2.03 -14.52 -12.85
CA GLY A 42 -2.86 -15.64 -12.42
C GLY A 42 -3.99 -15.18 -11.47
N LEU A 43 -3.64 -14.43 -10.43
CA LEU A 43 -4.60 -13.84 -9.49
C LEU A 43 -5.62 -12.95 -10.20
N ARG A 44 -5.16 -12.07 -11.09
CA ARG A 44 -6.03 -11.16 -11.85
C ARG A 44 -7.02 -11.91 -12.75
N THR A 45 -6.58 -13.03 -13.34
CA THR A 45 -7.39 -13.85 -14.25
C THR A 45 -8.39 -14.71 -13.48
N LYS A 46 -7.95 -15.31 -12.37
CA LYS A 46 -8.80 -16.10 -11.45
C LYS A 46 -9.83 -15.22 -10.74
N GLY A 47 -9.45 -14.00 -10.38
CA GLY A 47 -10.13 -13.16 -9.41
C GLY A 47 -9.57 -13.38 -8.01
N GLU A 48 -9.17 -12.30 -7.34
CA GLU A 48 -8.65 -12.35 -5.97
C GLU A 48 -9.77 -12.51 -4.93
N THR A 49 -9.55 -13.34 -3.91
CA THR A 49 -10.49 -13.50 -2.80
C THR A 49 -10.14 -12.59 -1.61
N VAL A 50 -11.11 -12.45 -0.67
CA VAL A 50 -10.88 -11.71 0.58
C VAL A 50 -9.75 -12.33 1.40
N ASP A 51 -9.69 -13.66 1.48
CA ASP A 51 -8.65 -14.36 2.24
C ASP A 51 -7.26 -14.14 1.65
N GLU A 52 -7.15 -14.17 0.31
CA GLU A 52 -5.92 -13.88 -0.41
C GLU A 52 -5.44 -12.44 -0.17
N ILE A 53 -6.33 -11.46 -0.38
CA ILE A 53 -6.04 -10.05 -0.16
C ILE A 53 -5.64 -9.80 1.30
N THR A 54 -6.32 -10.44 2.25
CA THR A 54 -6.02 -10.29 3.67
C THR A 54 -4.65 -10.85 4.01
N GLY A 55 -4.33 -12.07 3.57
CA GLY A 55 -3.02 -12.69 3.82
C GLY A 55 -1.88 -11.87 3.19
N PHE A 56 -2.08 -11.36 1.98
CA PHE A 56 -1.12 -10.47 1.33
C PHE A 56 -0.92 -9.16 2.09
N ALA A 57 -2.00 -8.52 2.57
CA ALA A 57 -1.91 -7.28 3.36
C ALA A 57 -1.17 -7.50 4.69
N GLU A 58 -1.41 -8.63 5.36
CA GLU A 58 -0.68 -9.01 6.58
C GLU A 58 0.82 -9.14 6.33
N ALA A 59 1.22 -9.88 5.29
CA ALA A 59 2.62 -10.03 4.93
C ALA A 59 3.26 -8.68 4.58
N MET A 60 2.55 -7.79 3.87
CA MET A 60 3.04 -6.45 3.57
C MET A 60 3.25 -5.62 4.85
N ARG A 61 2.30 -5.67 5.80
CA ARG A 61 2.39 -4.97 7.10
C ARG A 61 3.56 -5.46 7.95
N GLU A 62 3.91 -6.74 7.87
CA GLU A 62 5.06 -7.30 8.59
C GLU A 62 6.42 -6.77 8.08
N HIS A 63 6.45 -6.20 6.87
CA HIS A 63 7.66 -5.71 6.20
C HIS A 63 7.70 -4.19 6.03
N VAL A 64 6.83 -3.46 6.73
CA VAL A 64 6.84 -1.98 6.70
C VAL A 64 7.89 -1.42 7.64
N VAL A 65 8.25 -0.17 7.41
CA VAL A 65 8.89 0.66 8.44
C VAL A 65 7.78 1.22 9.34
N PRO A 66 7.62 0.75 10.58
CA PRO A 66 6.45 1.08 11.39
C PRO A 66 6.54 2.48 12.00
N VAL A 67 5.37 3.11 12.21
CA VAL A 67 5.22 4.38 12.93
C VAL A 67 4.35 4.13 14.16
N HIS A 68 4.78 4.59 15.33
CA HIS A 68 4.13 4.31 16.62
C HIS A 68 3.70 5.60 17.34
N PRO A 69 2.62 6.27 16.90
CA PRO A 69 2.05 7.39 17.64
C PRO A 69 1.39 6.91 18.95
N THR A 70 1.30 7.79 19.93
CA THR A 70 0.63 7.51 21.21
C THR A 70 -0.86 7.81 21.18
N ARG A 71 -1.31 8.71 20.29
CA ARG A 71 -2.74 9.00 20.11
C ARG A 71 -3.50 7.81 19.54
N SER A 72 -4.72 7.60 20.04
CA SER A 72 -5.64 6.56 19.58
C SER A 72 -7.09 7.01 19.81
N PRO A 73 -8.06 6.68 18.92
CA PRO A 73 -7.86 5.96 17.67
C PRO A 73 -7.15 6.80 16.61
N VAL A 74 -6.44 6.13 15.71
CA VAL A 74 -5.81 6.73 14.53
C VAL A 74 -6.63 6.37 13.30
N VAL A 75 -6.81 7.32 12.38
CA VAL A 75 -7.57 7.13 11.14
C VAL A 75 -6.70 7.38 9.91
N ASP A 76 -6.98 6.63 8.85
CA ASP A 76 -6.43 6.86 7.51
C ASP A 76 -7.57 7.24 6.55
N VAL A 77 -7.28 8.12 5.61
CA VAL A 77 -8.17 8.48 4.50
C VAL A 77 -7.39 8.29 3.21
N VAL A 78 -7.56 7.12 2.60
CA VAL A 78 -6.80 6.66 1.44
C VAL A 78 -7.71 5.92 0.47
N GLY A 79 -7.28 5.80 -0.79
CA GLY A 79 -8.00 5.03 -1.81
C GLY A 79 -7.03 4.22 -2.66
N THR A 80 -7.56 3.26 -3.41
CA THR A 80 -6.77 2.43 -4.33
C THR A 80 -6.17 3.22 -5.50
N GLY A 81 -6.74 4.39 -5.77
CA GLY A 81 -6.43 5.20 -6.95
C GLY A 81 -6.86 4.53 -8.27
N GLY A 82 -6.57 5.21 -9.38
CA GLY A 82 -6.80 4.69 -10.74
C GLY A 82 -8.28 4.51 -11.10
N ASP A 83 -9.16 5.38 -10.60
CA ASP A 83 -10.57 5.45 -11.00
C ASP A 83 -10.78 6.17 -12.35
N GLY A 84 -9.76 6.88 -12.85
CA GLY A 84 -9.84 7.66 -14.09
C GLY A 84 -10.71 8.91 -13.98
N ALA A 85 -11.15 9.28 -12.77
CA ALA A 85 -12.07 10.39 -12.57
C ALA A 85 -11.38 11.77 -12.59
N HIS A 86 -10.04 11.80 -12.53
CA HIS A 86 -9.23 13.03 -12.55
C HIS A 86 -9.71 14.10 -11.56
N THR A 87 -10.25 13.67 -10.41
CA THR A 87 -10.70 14.58 -9.36
C THR A 87 -9.50 15.25 -8.67
N PHE A 88 -9.76 16.33 -7.94
CA PHE A 88 -8.77 16.85 -7.01
C PHE A 88 -8.48 15.85 -5.87
N ASN A 89 -7.47 16.13 -5.04
CA ASN A 89 -7.02 15.25 -3.95
C ASN A 89 -7.99 15.25 -2.75
N ILE A 90 -9.21 14.72 -2.97
CA ILE A 90 -10.32 14.66 -1.99
C ILE A 90 -9.85 14.02 -0.67
N SER A 91 -9.14 12.90 -0.75
CA SER A 91 -8.68 12.18 0.45
C SER A 91 -7.63 12.96 1.25
N THR A 92 -6.81 13.79 0.60
CA THR A 92 -5.85 14.68 1.29
C THR A 92 -6.56 15.82 1.97
N ALA A 93 -7.50 16.47 1.29
CA ALA A 93 -8.31 17.53 1.88
C ALA A 93 -9.13 17.02 3.09
N ALA A 94 -9.78 15.86 2.94
CA ALA A 94 -10.55 15.25 4.02
C ALA A 94 -9.67 14.87 5.23
N ALA A 95 -8.46 14.36 5.00
CA ALA A 95 -7.51 14.03 6.06
C ALA A 95 -7.07 15.27 6.86
N LEU A 96 -6.79 16.39 6.19
CA LEU A 96 -6.44 17.65 6.84
C LEU A 96 -7.62 18.23 7.64
N VAL A 97 -8.84 18.19 7.09
CA VAL A 97 -10.06 18.62 7.78
C VAL A 97 -10.33 17.76 9.02
N ALA A 98 -10.15 16.44 8.92
CA ALA A 98 -10.33 15.53 10.06
C ALA A 98 -9.31 15.81 11.18
N ALA A 99 -8.04 16.04 10.85
CA ALA A 99 -7.02 16.43 11.81
C ALA A 99 -7.36 17.76 12.50
N ALA A 100 -7.79 18.77 11.73
CA ALA A 100 -8.23 20.06 12.26
C ALA A 100 -9.47 19.96 13.16
N ALA A 101 -10.34 18.97 12.92
CA ALA A 101 -11.48 18.64 13.77
C ALA A 101 -11.12 17.82 15.03
N GLY A 102 -9.83 17.50 15.22
CA GLY A 102 -9.31 16.84 16.40
C GLY A 102 -9.02 15.34 16.25
N ALA A 103 -9.19 14.74 15.06
CA ALA A 103 -8.77 13.35 14.84
C ALA A 103 -7.24 13.20 14.88
N ALA A 104 -6.75 11.99 15.17
CA ALA A 104 -5.36 11.62 14.92
C ALA A 104 -5.31 10.94 13.54
N VAL A 105 -4.65 11.57 12.57
CA VAL A 105 -4.64 11.13 11.18
C VAL A 105 -3.26 10.63 10.81
N ALA A 106 -3.18 9.35 10.42
CA ALA A 106 -1.98 8.74 9.86
C ALA A 106 -2.30 8.40 8.40
N LYS A 107 -2.04 9.37 7.51
CA LYS A 107 -2.43 9.27 6.11
C LYS A 107 -1.39 8.50 5.32
N HIS A 108 -1.76 7.35 4.75
CA HIS A 108 -0.92 6.68 3.76
C HIS A 108 -1.13 7.30 2.38
N GLY A 109 -0.06 7.49 1.62
CA GLY A 109 -0.16 7.98 0.26
C GLY A 109 1.10 7.85 -0.56
N ASN A 110 0.97 8.16 -1.85
CA ASN A 110 2.05 8.07 -2.82
C ASN A 110 1.94 9.22 -3.84
N ARG A 111 2.96 9.33 -4.69
CA ARG A 111 2.90 10.18 -5.89
C ARG A 111 1.93 9.59 -6.91
N ALA A 112 1.46 10.43 -7.84
CA ALA A 112 0.61 9.97 -8.92
C ALA A 112 1.26 8.83 -9.73
N ALA A 113 0.50 7.76 -10.00
CA ALA A 113 0.88 6.74 -10.99
C ALA A 113 0.33 7.06 -12.38
N SER A 114 -0.85 7.69 -12.47
CA SER A 114 -1.53 8.02 -13.73
C SER A 114 -2.38 9.30 -13.69
N SER A 115 -2.57 9.94 -12.53
CA SER A 115 -3.27 11.22 -12.40
C SER A 115 -2.32 12.41 -12.63
N ALA A 116 -2.86 13.63 -12.72
CA ALA A 116 -2.06 14.85 -12.83
C ALA A 116 -1.23 15.13 -11.58
N CYS A 117 -1.74 14.79 -10.39
CA CYS A 117 -1.02 14.87 -9.12
C CYS A 117 -1.59 13.85 -8.11
N GLY A 118 -0.72 13.31 -7.25
CA GLY A 118 -1.07 12.41 -6.15
C GLY A 118 -1.05 13.14 -4.81
N SER A 119 -1.35 12.41 -3.73
CA SER A 119 -1.42 13.00 -2.39
C SER A 119 -0.05 13.52 -1.92
N ALA A 120 1.03 12.79 -2.25
CA ALA A 120 2.39 13.21 -1.92
C ALA A 120 2.79 14.49 -2.67
N ASP A 121 2.43 14.60 -3.95
CA ASP A 121 2.75 15.75 -4.78
C ASP A 121 2.07 17.03 -4.25
N VAL A 122 0.81 16.93 -3.81
CA VAL A 122 0.10 18.05 -3.17
C VAL A 122 0.71 18.45 -1.83
N LEU A 123 1.04 17.48 -0.97
CA LEU A 123 1.60 17.79 0.35
C LEU A 123 3.00 18.39 0.26
N GLU A 124 3.82 17.92 -0.69
CA GLU A 124 5.14 18.49 -0.96
C GLU A 124 5.04 19.94 -1.44
N GLU A 125 4.10 20.25 -2.35
CA GLU A 125 3.85 21.62 -2.81
C GLU A 125 3.35 22.53 -1.68
N LEU A 126 2.64 21.97 -0.70
CA LEU A 126 2.23 22.68 0.52
C LEU A 126 3.37 22.83 1.55
N GLY A 127 4.58 22.36 1.23
CA GLY A 127 5.78 22.48 2.06
C GLY A 127 6.02 21.35 3.05
N LEU A 128 5.30 20.23 2.93
CA LEU A 128 5.51 19.07 3.78
C LEU A 128 6.75 18.28 3.34
N GLU A 129 7.64 17.97 4.27
CA GLU A 129 8.76 17.05 4.03
C GLU A 129 8.24 15.61 3.96
N LEU A 130 8.40 14.96 2.80
CA LEU A 130 7.81 13.63 2.55
C LEU A 130 8.59 12.46 3.17
N GLU A 131 9.89 12.63 3.37
CA GLU A 131 10.81 11.58 3.84
C GLU A 131 11.21 11.79 5.29
N LEU A 132 10.22 12.09 6.15
CA LEU A 132 10.44 12.19 7.59
C LEU A 132 10.75 10.81 8.20
N PRO A 133 11.67 10.75 9.19
CA PRO A 133 11.86 9.54 9.98
C PRO A 133 10.58 9.13 10.72
N PRO A 134 10.35 7.82 10.94
CA PRO A 134 9.14 7.32 11.61
C PRO A 134 8.84 7.99 12.95
N GLU A 135 9.87 8.27 13.74
CA GLU A 135 9.74 8.92 15.05
C GLU A 135 9.19 10.35 14.92
N ARG A 136 9.58 11.06 13.86
CA ARG A 136 9.11 12.42 13.57
C ARG A 136 7.68 12.42 13.05
N ILE A 137 7.29 11.40 12.28
CA ILE A 137 5.90 11.21 11.85
C ILE A 137 5.02 10.93 13.07
N ALA A 138 5.45 10.03 13.97
CA ALA A 138 4.73 9.73 15.21
C ALA A 138 4.54 10.98 16.07
N GLN A 139 5.62 11.76 16.26
CA GLN A 139 5.56 13.03 16.96
C GLN A 139 4.59 14.03 16.29
N SER A 140 4.59 14.11 14.96
CA SER A 140 3.66 14.99 14.23
C SER A 140 2.20 14.60 14.44
N ILE A 141 1.89 13.30 14.46
CA ILE A 141 0.54 12.79 14.77
C ILE A 141 0.14 13.16 16.20
N ASP A 142 1.06 13.00 17.15
CA ASP A 142 0.78 13.24 18.57
C ASP A 142 0.60 14.73 18.89
N GLU A 143 1.44 15.59 18.32
CA GLU A 143 1.43 17.04 18.58
C GLU A 143 0.41 17.80 17.72
N HIS A 144 0.28 17.44 16.43
CA HIS A 144 -0.49 18.20 15.43
C HIS A 144 -1.70 17.44 14.89
N GLY A 145 -1.86 16.16 15.24
CA GLY A 145 -2.97 15.33 14.75
C GLY A 145 -2.85 14.85 13.31
N PHE A 146 -1.71 15.09 12.65
CA PHE A 146 -1.50 14.67 11.28
C PHE A 146 -0.07 14.14 11.06
N GLY A 147 0.02 12.99 10.40
CA GLY A 147 1.23 12.44 9.84
C GLY A 147 0.96 11.90 8.45
N PHE A 148 1.96 12.01 7.57
CA PHE A 148 1.91 11.46 6.23
C PHE A 148 2.94 10.34 6.11
N MET A 149 2.48 9.13 5.83
CA MET A 149 3.33 7.99 5.53
C MET A 149 3.50 7.89 4.02
N PHE A 150 4.65 8.32 3.53
CA PHE A 150 4.98 8.21 2.12
C PHE A 150 5.31 6.75 1.76
N ALA A 151 4.50 6.13 0.90
CA ALA A 151 4.57 4.70 0.60
C ALA A 151 5.99 4.21 0.21
N ARG A 152 6.77 5.03 -0.50
CA ARG A 152 8.14 4.66 -0.92
C ARG A 152 9.11 4.56 0.27
N ALA A 153 8.91 5.37 1.30
CA ALA A 153 9.71 5.35 2.52
C ALA A 153 9.30 4.21 3.46
N HIS A 154 8.01 3.87 3.52
CA HIS A 154 7.49 2.87 4.46
C HIS A 154 7.43 1.44 3.92
N HIS A 155 7.48 1.22 2.61
CA HIS A 155 7.44 -0.11 2.01
C HIS A 155 8.72 -0.47 1.23
N PRO A 156 9.90 -0.55 1.87
CA PRO A 156 11.16 -0.83 1.17
C PRO A 156 11.15 -2.20 0.46
N ALA A 157 10.42 -3.18 1.00
CA ALA A 157 10.25 -4.51 0.40
C ALA A 157 9.57 -4.47 -0.98
N MET A 158 8.79 -3.41 -1.28
CA MET A 158 8.15 -3.27 -2.59
C MET A 158 9.13 -3.14 -3.75
N ARG A 159 10.42 -2.86 -3.50
CA ARG A 159 11.47 -2.89 -4.53
C ARG A 159 11.56 -4.24 -5.25
N HIS A 160 11.16 -5.34 -4.60
CA HIS A 160 11.20 -6.68 -5.17
C HIS A 160 10.07 -6.91 -6.19
N ALA A 161 8.91 -6.26 -6.00
CA ALA A 161 7.76 -6.39 -6.90
C ALA A 161 7.61 -5.22 -7.89
N ALA A 162 8.17 -4.05 -7.58
CA ALA A 162 7.97 -2.83 -8.37
C ALA A 162 8.40 -2.94 -9.84
N PRO A 163 9.56 -3.51 -10.20
CA PRO A 163 9.96 -3.66 -11.61
C PRO A 163 8.97 -4.49 -12.41
N VAL A 164 8.56 -5.64 -11.87
CA VAL A 164 7.60 -6.54 -12.52
C VAL A 164 6.25 -5.84 -12.71
N ARG A 165 5.78 -5.08 -11.71
CA ARG A 165 4.53 -4.31 -11.83
C ARG A 165 4.62 -3.25 -12.93
N GLN A 166 5.78 -2.58 -13.07
CA GLN A 166 6.00 -1.59 -14.10
C GLN A 166 6.00 -2.24 -15.50
N GLU A 167 6.67 -3.38 -15.65
CA GLU A 167 6.72 -4.14 -16.92
C GLU A 167 5.34 -4.67 -17.33
N LEU A 168 4.56 -5.18 -16.37
CA LEU A 168 3.20 -5.66 -16.64
C LEU A 168 2.25 -4.55 -17.09
N GLY A 169 2.45 -3.31 -16.61
CA GLY A 169 1.69 -2.14 -17.07
C GLY A 169 0.17 -2.20 -16.85
N THR A 170 -0.31 -3.12 -16.01
CA THR A 170 -1.73 -3.36 -15.76
C THR A 170 -2.04 -3.46 -14.27
N ARG A 171 -3.33 -3.37 -13.92
CA ARG A 171 -3.79 -3.48 -12.52
C ARG A 171 -3.65 -4.92 -12.03
N THR A 172 -3.18 -5.05 -10.79
CA THR A 172 -2.98 -6.33 -10.09
C THR A 172 -3.47 -6.19 -8.65
N VAL A 173 -3.40 -7.27 -7.87
CA VAL A 173 -3.73 -7.25 -6.43
C VAL A 173 -3.00 -6.14 -5.65
N PHE A 174 -1.79 -5.75 -6.04
CA PHE A 174 -1.07 -4.63 -5.41
C PHE A 174 -1.79 -3.28 -5.50
N ASN A 175 -2.71 -3.10 -6.46
CA ASN A 175 -3.50 -1.87 -6.56
C ASN A 175 -4.58 -1.79 -5.48
N VAL A 176 -5.05 -2.92 -4.94
CA VAL A 176 -6.01 -2.94 -3.82
C VAL A 176 -5.32 -3.01 -2.46
N LEU A 177 -4.08 -3.51 -2.41
CA LEU A 177 -3.32 -3.66 -1.16
C LEU A 177 -2.81 -2.33 -0.57
N GLY A 178 -2.64 -1.28 -1.37
CA GLY A 178 -2.12 0.01 -0.89
C GLY A 178 -2.85 0.57 0.35
N PRO A 179 -4.18 0.74 0.29
CA PRO A 179 -5.01 1.13 1.44
C PRO A 179 -4.98 0.18 2.64
N LEU A 180 -4.58 -1.07 2.42
CA LEU A 180 -4.59 -2.13 3.43
C LEU A 180 -3.23 -2.32 4.11
N ALA A 181 -2.24 -1.52 3.76
CA ALA A 181 -0.88 -1.63 4.27
C ALA A 181 -0.38 -0.34 4.93
N ASN A 182 -1.28 0.48 5.51
CA ASN A 182 -0.89 1.56 6.42
C ASN A 182 -0.07 1.01 7.60
#